data_AF-A0A2G9HJ52-F1
#
_entry.id   AF-A0A2G9HJ52-F1
#
_cell.length_a   1.000
_cell.length_b   1.000
_cell.length_c   1.000
_cell.angle_alpha   90.00
_cell.angle_beta   90.00
_cell.angle_gamma   90.00
#
_symmetry.space_group_name_H-M   'P 1'
#
loop_
_entity.id
_entity.type
_entity.pdbx_description
1 polymer ?
#
loop_
_entity_poly.entity_id
_entity_poly.type
_entity_poly.pdbx_seq_one_letter_code
_entity_poly.pdbx_strand_id
1 'polypeptide(L)'
;MLSCLKQPPPPSTSNNISSPASQGYSADNTPTSSVQLSPTVNLTREYTLALQTNSYSEIRTALGRIAEIGHVDVFGEPQLLEQVLRPSRECIQEALSLIRPDSLTSLVANYFEHSEHTSHLCLLLYKSVHQARLLYAPLHNLLDNLPQDFDSDSHILSYSQCKLAFDVFLQFDGLGNPFLSPDSHKFDDMRRCFSELKQKVNHHLSKSRSRVHLIRCCSMGSALCLIAAAVGVAVSAVTIATHALVALIASPICAAILPSTMTKKEMVHLAQLDAAAKGAYVLHNDLDTIDRLVARLHDAVKNDRLLINQGLEWGMDRHPIQEVLKQLQRNRPAFIQQLVDLEEHLVLCFEAINRARSLLLQEIHMHQHSV
;
A
#
# COMPACT_ATOMS: atom_id res chain seq x y z
N MET A 1 26.23 9.51 -17.82
CA MET A 1 25.33 9.02 -18.88
C MET A 1 23.94 8.95 -18.27
N LEU A 2 23.06 9.92 -18.59
CA LEU A 2 21.68 9.98 -18.07
C LEU A 2 20.74 9.37 -19.11
N SER A 3 20.09 8.24 -18.79
CA SER A 3 19.15 7.58 -19.70
C SER A 3 17.95 6.95 -18.99
N CYS A 4 17.42 7.58 -17.93
CA CYS A 4 16.28 7.03 -17.17
C CYS A 4 15.10 7.99 -16.98
N LEU A 5 14.96 9.04 -17.78
CA LEU A 5 13.75 9.89 -17.76
C LEU A 5 13.05 9.85 -19.11
N LYS A 6 12.09 8.94 -19.28
CA LYS A 6 11.03 9.07 -20.30
C LYS A 6 9.88 9.85 -19.67
N GLN A 7 9.64 11.07 -20.15
CA GLN A 7 8.47 11.88 -19.78
C GLN A 7 7.21 11.35 -20.48
N PRO A 8 6.04 11.33 -19.80
CA PRO A 8 4.75 11.04 -20.44
C PRO A 8 4.22 12.25 -21.22
N PRO A 9 3.37 12.04 -22.25
CA PRO A 9 2.76 13.13 -23.02
C PRO A 9 1.68 13.87 -22.21
N PRO A 10 1.40 15.15 -22.53
CA PRO A 10 0.42 15.95 -21.81
C PRO A 10 -1.03 15.46 -22.08
N PRO A 11 -1.94 15.58 -21.10
CA PRO A 11 -3.33 15.18 -21.29
C PRO A 11 -4.06 16.15 -22.22
N SER A 12 -4.71 15.59 -23.24
CA SER A 12 -5.64 16.26 -24.14
C SER A 12 -6.92 16.66 -23.42
N THR A 13 -7.19 17.95 -23.39
CA THR A 13 -8.41 18.57 -22.88
C THR A 13 -9.61 18.18 -23.74
N SER A 14 -10.56 17.44 -23.17
CA SER A 14 -11.91 17.27 -23.74
C SER A 14 -12.93 17.61 -22.66
N ASN A 15 -13.44 18.84 -22.75
CA ASN A 15 -14.64 19.27 -22.05
C ASN A 15 -15.85 18.69 -22.80
N ASN A 16 -16.79 18.14 -22.03
CA ASN A 16 -18.25 18.23 -22.19
C ASN A 16 -18.87 16.94 -21.63
N ILE A 17 -19.72 17.06 -20.61
CA ILE A 17 -21.08 16.51 -20.60
C ILE A 17 -21.81 17.09 -19.38
N SER A 18 -22.97 17.64 -19.71
CA SER A 18 -23.93 18.39 -18.91
C SER A 18 -24.64 17.51 -17.87
N SER A 19 -24.98 18.08 -16.72
CA SER A 19 -25.99 17.54 -15.80
C SER A 19 -27.23 18.44 -15.84
N PRO A 20 -28.47 17.90 -15.89
CA PRO A 20 -29.67 18.71 -15.95
C PRO A 20 -30.09 19.19 -14.55
N ALA A 21 -30.61 20.42 -14.54
CA ALA A 21 -31.23 21.08 -13.42
C ALA A 21 -32.55 20.43 -13.01
N SER A 22 -32.89 20.50 -11.73
CA SER A 22 -34.28 20.51 -11.27
C SER A 22 -34.40 21.46 -10.08
N GLN A 23 -35.22 22.49 -10.30
CA GLN A 23 -35.66 23.48 -9.33
C GLN A 23 -36.72 22.89 -8.40
N GLY A 24 -36.74 23.35 -7.15
CA GLY A 24 -37.84 23.16 -6.21
C GLY A 24 -37.62 23.99 -4.95
N TYR A 25 -38.27 25.16 -4.88
CA TYR A 25 -38.24 26.11 -3.77
C TYR A 25 -38.90 25.56 -2.50
N SER A 26 -38.33 25.85 -1.32
CA SER A 26 -39.06 26.49 -0.20
C SER A 26 -38.10 26.88 0.92
N ALA A 27 -38.27 28.09 1.46
CA ALA A 27 -37.45 28.71 2.48
C ALA A 27 -37.91 28.32 3.89
N ASP A 28 -36.98 28.10 4.83
CA ASP A 28 -37.14 28.60 6.19
C ASP A 28 -35.78 28.80 6.89
N ASN A 29 -35.71 29.86 7.70
CA ASN A 29 -34.48 30.43 8.25
C ASN A 29 -34.13 29.84 9.62
N THR A 30 -32.92 29.30 9.81
CA THR A 30 -32.31 29.14 11.14
C THR A 30 -30.77 29.15 11.04
N PRO A 31 -30.05 30.00 11.80
CA PRO A 31 -28.59 30.07 11.71
C PRO A 31 -27.97 28.88 12.45
N THR A 32 -27.63 27.82 11.70
CA THR A 32 -26.94 26.67 12.26
C THR A 32 -25.44 26.92 12.17
N SER A 33 -24.81 27.05 13.33
CA SER A 33 -23.37 27.12 13.55
C SER A 33 -22.62 26.14 12.63
N SER A 34 -21.83 26.69 11.71
CA SER A 34 -20.98 25.92 10.80
C SER A 34 -19.80 25.33 11.57
N VAL A 35 -20.04 24.20 12.23
CA VAL A 35 -18.96 23.28 12.59
C VAL A 35 -18.46 22.72 11.27
N GLN A 36 -17.35 23.27 10.79
CA GLN A 36 -16.64 22.79 9.60
C GLN A 36 -16.11 21.37 9.91
N LEU A 37 -16.97 20.37 9.70
CA LEU A 37 -16.58 18.97 9.67
C LEU A 37 -15.52 18.82 8.58
N SER A 38 -14.34 18.37 8.98
CA SER A 38 -13.32 17.94 8.03
C SER A 38 -13.92 16.90 7.09
N PRO A 39 -13.63 16.94 5.78
CA PRO A 39 -14.22 16.00 4.84
C PRO A 39 -13.83 14.58 5.25
N THR A 40 -14.82 13.78 5.66
CA THR A 40 -14.63 12.35 5.92
C THR A 40 -14.15 11.70 4.64
N VAL A 41 -12.91 11.21 4.64
CA VAL A 41 -12.32 10.52 3.48
C VAL A 41 -13.14 9.25 3.22
N ASN A 42 -13.68 9.13 2.02
CA ASN A 42 -14.40 7.93 1.60
C ASN A 42 -13.39 6.85 1.21
N LEU A 43 -13.02 6.01 2.17
CA LEU A 43 -12.01 4.95 2.01
C LEU A 43 -12.36 3.96 0.90
N THR A 44 -13.64 3.65 0.71
CA THR A 44 -14.09 2.74 -0.37
C THR A 44 -13.80 3.35 -1.74
N ARG A 45 -14.07 4.64 -1.91
CA ARG A 45 -13.76 5.34 -3.16
C ARG A 45 -12.25 5.38 -3.43
N GLU A 46 -11.46 5.70 -2.41
CA GLU A 46 -9.99 5.73 -2.55
C GLU A 46 -9.43 4.35 -2.90
N TYR A 47 -9.96 3.28 -2.30
CA TYR A 47 -9.59 1.90 -2.64
C TYR A 47 -9.91 1.58 -4.10
N THR A 48 -11.12 1.86 -4.57
CA THR A 48 -11.49 1.62 -5.97
C THR A 48 -10.64 2.40 -6.96
N LEU A 49 -10.28 3.66 -6.62
CA LEU A 49 -9.38 4.46 -7.45
C LEU A 49 -7.95 3.89 -7.48
N ALA A 50 -7.48 3.32 -6.37
CA ALA A 50 -6.16 2.68 -6.30
C ALA A 50 -6.07 1.45 -7.23
N LEU A 51 -7.14 0.65 -7.33
CA LEU A 51 -7.19 -0.50 -8.24
C LEU A 51 -7.25 -0.11 -9.74
N GLN A 52 -7.56 1.15 -10.05
CA GLN A 52 -7.70 1.65 -11.41
C GLN A 52 -6.45 2.37 -11.94
N THR A 53 -5.36 2.40 -11.16
CA THR A 53 -4.13 3.05 -11.59
C THR A 53 -3.41 2.24 -12.68
N ASN A 54 -2.67 2.95 -13.54
CA ASN A 54 -1.81 2.28 -14.53
C ASN A 54 -0.73 1.43 -13.84
N SER A 55 -0.14 1.94 -12.74
CA SER A 55 0.81 1.21 -11.90
C SER A 55 0.26 -0.12 -11.42
N TYR A 56 -0.99 -0.14 -10.91
CA TYR A 56 -1.65 -1.36 -10.49
C TYR A 56 -1.73 -2.39 -11.62
N SER A 57 -2.24 -1.99 -12.79
CA SER A 57 -2.40 -2.90 -13.93
C SER A 57 -1.06 -3.44 -14.48
N GLU A 58 -0.02 -2.60 -14.52
CA GLU A 58 1.33 -3.00 -14.93
C GLU A 58 1.94 -4.03 -13.98
N ILE A 59 1.86 -3.77 -12.67
CA ILE A 59 2.35 -4.67 -11.62
C ILE A 59 1.59 -6.00 -11.68
N ARG A 60 0.25 -5.95 -11.75
CA ARG A 60 -0.58 -7.14 -11.84
C ARG A 60 -0.23 -8.00 -13.06
N THR A 61 -0.03 -7.38 -14.21
CA THR A 61 0.34 -8.09 -15.44
C THR A 61 1.74 -8.72 -15.32
N ALA A 62 2.70 -8.01 -14.71
CA ALA A 62 4.03 -8.55 -14.48
C ALA A 62 3.99 -9.76 -13.53
N LEU A 63 3.26 -9.65 -12.41
CA LEU A 63 3.08 -10.75 -11.45
C LEU A 63 2.36 -11.95 -12.09
N GLY A 64 1.36 -11.72 -12.93
CA GLY A 64 0.67 -12.77 -13.70
C GLY A 64 1.63 -13.57 -14.57
N ARG A 65 2.48 -12.89 -15.36
CA ARG A 65 3.52 -13.55 -16.16
C ARG A 65 4.49 -14.36 -15.29
N ILE A 66 4.86 -13.84 -14.13
CA ILE A 66 5.79 -14.53 -13.21
C ILE A 66 5.14 -15.80 -12.63
N ALA A 67 3.85 -15.75 -12.31
CA ALA A 67 3.12 -16.89 -11.77
C ALA A 67 2.97 -18.04 -12.78
N GLU A 68 2.87 -17.73 -14.08
CA GLU A 68 2.76 -18.71 -15.16
C GLU A 68 4.05 -19.50 -15.44
N ILE A 69 5.22 -18.98 -15.05
CA ILE A 69 6.52 -19.57 -15.41
C ILE A 69 6.75 -20.97 -14.78
N GLY A 70 5.95 -21.39 -13.79
CA GLY A 70 6.10 -22.72 -13.16
C GLY A 70 7.42 -22.86 -12.38
N HIS A 71 7.45 -23.78 -11.40
CA HIS A 71 8.49 -23.98 -10.36
C HIS A 71 9.87 -23.36 -10.68
N VAL A 72 10.05 -22.08 -10.36
CA VAL A 72 11.36 -21.42 -10.47
C VAL A 72 12.17 -21.84 -9.26
N ASP A 73 13.33 -22.41 -9.52
CA ASP A 73 14.33 -22.72 -8.52
C ASP A 73 14.55 -21.50 -7.61
N VAL A 74 14.83 -21.73 -6.32
CA VAL A 74 14.98 -20.64 -5.31
C VAL A 74 15.97 -19.56 -5.77
N PHE A 75 16.88 -19.92 -6.68
CA PHE A 75 17.90 -19.06 -7.29
C PHE A 75 17.39 -18.09 -8.37
N GLY A 76 16.21 -18.28 -8.97
CA GLY A 76 15.66 -17.41 -10.02
C GLY A 76 14.68 -16.33 -9.51
N GLU A 77 14.23 -16.42 -8.26
CA GLU A 77 13.29 -15.48 -7.66
C GLU A 77 13.78 -14.02 -7.55
N PRO A 78 15.08 -13.74 -7.30
CA PRO A 78 15.59 -12.37 -7.30
C PRO A 78 15.44 -11.68 -8.66
N GLN A 79 15.67 -12.40 -9.76
CA GLN A 79 15.59 -11.89 -11.14
C GLN A 79 14.13 -11.63 -11.57
N LEU A 80 13.18 -12.38 -11.01
CA LEU A 80 11.76 -12.12 -11.23
C LEU A 80 11.31 -10.84 -10.53
N LEU A 81 11.88 -10.56 -9.36
CA LEU A 81 11.53 -9.38 -8.57
C LEU A 81 11.96 -8.08 -9.24
N GLU A 82 13.05 -8.10 -10.03
CA GLU A 82 13.50 -6.95 -10.85
C GLU A 82 12.44 -6.48 -11.87
N GLN A 83 11.54 -7.38 -12.30
CA GLN A 83 10.49 -7.03 -13.26
C GLN A 83 9.37 -6.19 -12.61
N VAL A 84 9.22 -6.28 -11.29
CA VAL A 84 8.11 -5.66 -10.55
C VAL A 84 8.60 -4.51 -9.67
N LEU A 85 9.77 -4.65 -9.04
CA LEU A 85 10.33 -3.64 -8.15
C LEU A 85 10.90 -2.45 -8.92
N ARG A 86 10.42 -1.26 -8.56
CA ARG A 86 10.86 0.02 -9.12
C ARG A 86 11.11 1.02 -7.99
N PRO A 87 12.24 1.73 -7.98
CA PRO A 87 13.49 1.50 -8.74
C PRO A 87 14.11 0.11 -8.49
N SER A 88 14.91 -0.37 -9.45
CA SER A 88 15.61 -1.67 -9.36
C SER A 88 16.75 -1.63 -8.33
N ARG A 89 17.23 -2.82 -7.95
CA ARG A 89 18.32 -2.96 -6.98
C ARG A 89 19.61 -2.29 -7.46
N GLU A 90 19.94 -2.45 -8.73
CA GLU A 90 21.13 -1.87 -9.37
C GLU A 90 21.09 -0.36 -9.29
N CYS A 91 19.93 0.23 -9.62
CA CYS A 91 19.73 1.68 -9.57
C CYS A 91 19.93 2.23 -8.15
N ILE A 92 19.45 1.51 -7.13
CA ILE A 92 19.64 1.88 -5.73
C ILE A 92 21.11 1.75 -5.31
N GLN A 93 21.76 0.64 -5.68
CA GLN A 93 23.16 0.40 -5.33
C GLN A 93 24.08 1.45 -5.96
N GLU A 94 23.85 1.80 -7.22
CA GLU A 94 24.56 2.88 -7.91
C GLU A 94 24.37 4.21 -7.17
N ALA A 95 23.13 4.58 -6.86
CA ALA A 95 22.86 5.84 -6.19
C ALA A 95 23.46 5.91 -4.76
N LEU A 96 23.45 4.80 -4.02
CA LEU A 96 24.08 4.71 -2.69
C LEU A 96 25.61 4.76 -2.78
N SER A 97 26.22 4.19 -3.81
CA SER A 97 27.69 4.20 -4.00
C SER A 97 28.27 5.60 -4.20
N LEU A 98 27.45 6.54 -4.68
CA LEU A 98 27.82 7.91 -4.95
C LEU A 98 27.69 8.84 -3.72
N ILE A 99 27.19 8.35 -2.59
CA ILE A 99 26.98 9.16 -1.37
C ILE A 99 27.90 8.71 -0.25
N ARG A 100 28.41 9.68 0.51
CA ARG A 100 29.16 9.40 1.73
C ARG A 100 28.25 8.72 2.77
N PRO A 101 28.65 7.57 3.35
CA PRO A 101 27.85 6.90 4.38
C PRO A 101 27.59 7.80 5.58
N ASP A 102 26.32 7.92 5.95
CA ASP A 102 25.83 8.65 7.11
C ASP A 102 24.60 7.92 7.71
N SER A 103 24.02 8.48 8.77
CA SER A 103 22.87 7.84 9.43
C SER A 103 21.62 7.74 8.54
N LEU A 104 21.45 8.66 7.57
CA LEU A 104 20.29 8.69 6.69
C LEU A 104 20.43 7.66 5.57
N THR A 105 21.57 7.64 4.89
CA THR A 105 21.90 6.66 3.85
C THR A 105 21.87 5.22 4.38
N SER A 106 22.34 4.99 5.62
CA SER A 106 22.19 3.68 6.29
C SER A 106 20.73 3.30 6.54
N LEU A 107 19.88 4.24 6.99
CA LEU A 107 18.46 3.99 7.17
C LEU A 107 17.75 3.67 5.84
N VAL A 108 18.10 4.40 4.78
CA VAL A 108 17.53 4.21 3.45
C VAL A 108 17.99 2.89 2.84
N ALA A 109 19.27 2.52 2.99
CA ALA A 109 19.78 1.21 2.57
C ALA A 109 19.03 0.06 3.27
N ASN A 110 18.85 0.16 4.60
CA ASN A 110 18.06 -0.81 5.36
C ASN A 110 16.61 -0.88 4.85
N TYR A 111 15.98 0.26 4.54
CA TYR A 111 14.63 0.26 3.95
C TYR A 111 14.60 -0.51 2.63
N PHE A 112 15.57 -0.28 1.74
CA PHE A 112 15.61 -0.96 0.46
C PHE A 112 15.77 -2.47 0.61
N GLU A 113 16.67 -2.92 1.48
CA GLU A 113 16.87 -4.33 1.78
C GLU A 113 15.59 -4.97 2.35
N HIS A 114 14.98 -4.36 3.36
CA HIS A 114 13.73 -4.86 3.93
C HIS A 114 12.60 -4.86 2.90
N SER A 115 12.48 -3.84 2.05
CA SER A 115 11.47 -3.78 0.99
C SER A 115 11.66 -4.85 -0.08
N GLU A 116 12.91 -5.27 -0.36
CA GLU A 116 13.20 -6.39 -1.28
C GLU A 116 12.77 -7.72 -0.65
N HIS A 117 13.10 -7.95 0.62
CA HIS A 117 12.67 -9.13 1.37
C HIS A 117 11.15 -9.23 1.48
N THR A 118 10.49 -8.10 1.74
CA THR A 118 9.04 -7.95 1.73
C THR A 118 8.43 -8.41 0.42
N SER A 119 8.93 -7.84 -0.68
CA SER A 119 8.41 -8.10 -2.01
C SER A 119 8.64 -9.56 -2.42
N HIS A 120 9.69 -10.21 -1.91
CA HIS A 120 9.90 -11.64 -2.09
C HIS A 120 8.76 -12.48 -1.48
N LEU A 121 8.34 -12.24 -0.23
CA LEU A 121 7.17 -12.97 0.29
C LEU A 121 5.89 -12.60 -0.43
N CYS A 122 5.66 -11.32 -0.75
CA CYS A 122 4.49 -10.93 -1.52
C CYS A 122 4.42 -11.69 -2.86
N LEU A 123 5.57 -11.93 -3.49
CA LEU A 123 5.66 -12.76 -4.70
C LEU A 123 5.32 -14.23 -4.41
N LEU A 124 5.85 -14.81 -3.33
CA LEU A 124 5.51 -16.18 -2.92
C LEU A 124 4.01 -16.35 -2.63
N LEU A 125 3.40 -15.36 -1.96
CA LEU A 125 1.96 -15.35 -1.70
C LEU A 125 1.15 -15.20 -2.99
N TYR A 126 1.60 -14.37 -3.93
CA TYR A 126 0.96 -14.26 -5.24
C TYR A 126 0.99 -15.59 -6.00
N LYS A 127 2.13 -16.28 -5.98
CA LYS A 127 2.25 -17.65 -6.51
C LYS A 127 1.32 -18.63 -5.79
N SER A 128 1.18 -18.50 -4.46
CA SER A 128 0.27 -19.33 -3.66
C SER A 128 -1.19 -19.11 -4.05
N VAL A 129 -1.60 -17.86 -4.34
CA VAL A 129 -2.94 -17.55 -4.88
C VAL A 129 -3.16 -18.24 -6.22
N HIS A 130 -2.17 -18.20 -7.13
CA HIS A 130 -2.26 -18.88 -8.42
C HIS A 130 -2.37 -20.40 -8.24
N GLN A 131 -1.54 -21.00 -7.37
CA GLN A 131 -1.60 -22.42 -7.05
C GLN A 131 -2.93 -22.83 -6.42
N ALA A 132 -3.50 -22.01 -5.55
CA ALA A 132 -4.83 -22.24 -4.97
C ALA A 132 -5.92 -22.27 -6.05
N ARG A 133 -5.85 -21.38 -7.03
CA ARG A 133 -6.78 -21.40 -8.17
C ARG A 133 -6.66 -22.69 -8.98
N LEU A 134 -5.43 -23.15 -9.24
CA LEU A 134 -5.19 -24.42 -9.93
C LEU A 134 -5.70 -25.62 -9.12
N LEU A 135 -5.44 -25.63 -7.81
CA LEU A 135 -5.89 -26.66 -6.87
C LEU A 135 -7.43 -26.79 -6.87
N TYR A 136 -8.14 -25.65 -6.83
CA TYR A 136 -9.61 -25.63 -6.78
C TYR A 136 -10.28 -25.72 -8.14
N ALA A 137 -9.57 -25.54 -9.25
CA ALA A 137 -10.18 -25.53 -10.59
C ALA A 137 -10.98 -26.82 -10.90
N PRO A 138 -10.49 -28.05 -10.63
CA PRO A 138 -11.27 -29.27 -10.85
C PRO A 138 -12.56 -29.32 -10.01
N LEU A 139 -12.49 -28.89 -8.74
CA LEU A 139 -13.65 -28.82 -7.85
C LEU A 139 -14.68 -27.80 -8.35
N HIS A 140 -14.24 -26.59 -8.70
CA HIS A 140 -15.12 -25.56 -9.21
C HIS A 140 -15.78 -25.97 -10.52
N ASN A 141 -15.03 -26.58 -11.44
CA ASN A 141 -15.57 -27.13 -12.68
C ASN A 141 -16.62 -28.21 -12.41
N LEU A 142 -16.39 -29.10 -11.45
CA LEU A 142 -17.38 -30.09 -11.04
C LEU A 142 -18.66 -29.42 -10.54
N LEU A 143 -18.53 -28.45 -9.63
CA LEU A 143 -19.65 -27.71 -9.04
C LEU A 143 -20.44 -26.92 -10.09
N ASP A 144 -19.77 -26.32 -11.08
CA ASP A 144 -20.42 -25.57 -12.18
C ASP A 144 -21.26 -26.47 -13.09
N ASN A 145 -20.97 -27.77 -13.15
CA ASN A 145 -21.70 -28.74 -13.96
C ASN A 145 -22.81 -29.47 -13.16
N LEU A 146 -23.03 -29.10 -11.90
CA LEU A 146 -24.12 -29.67 -11.11
C LEU A 146 -25.48 -29.12 -11.56
N PRO A 147 -26.55 -29.94 -11.51
CA PRO A 147 -27.91 -29.50 -11.82
C PRO A 147 -28.36 -28.33 -10.94
N GLN A 148 -29.24 -27.47 -11.47
CA GLN A 148 -29.73 -26.30 -10.75
C GLN A 148 -30.55 -26.65 -9.48
N ASP A 149 -31.13 -27.85 -9.44
CA ASP A 149 -31.87 -28.41 -8.31
C ASP A 149 -30.99 -29.21 -7.33
N PHE A 150 -29.65 -29.20 -7.49
CA PHE A 150 -28.72 -29.98 -6.68
C PHE A 150 -28.83 -29.71 -5.16
N ASP A 151 -29.14 -28.48 -4.79
CA ASP A 151 -29.31 -28.09 -3.39
C ASP A 151 -30.61 -28.65 -2.77
N SER A 152 -31.57 -29.11 -3.58
CA SER A 152 -32.82 -29.71 -3.10
C SER A 152 -32.55 -31.02 -2.34
N ASP A 153 -33.30 -31.25 -1.27
CA ASP A 153 -33.23 -32.50 -0.48
C ASP A 153 -33.71 -33.73 -1.26
N SER A 154 -34.43 -33.52 -2.37
CA SER A 154 -34.89 -34.58 -3.26
C SER A 154 -33.86 -35.01 -4.31
N HIS A 155 -32.79 -34.23 -4.50
CA HIS A 155 -31.79 -34.53 -5.52
C HIS A 155 -30.87 -35.66 -5.04
N ILE A 156 -30.57 -36.61 -5.92
CA ILE A 156 -29.64 -37.71 -5.64
C ILE A 156 -28.64 -37.77 -6.78
N LEU A 157 -27.35 -37.73 -6.44
CA LEU A 157 -26.28 -37.88 -7.43
C LEU A 157 -26.43 -39.17 -8.24
N SER A 158 -26.25 -39.07 -9.55
CA SER A 158 -26.05 -40.24 -10.40
C SER A 158 -24.72 -40.93 -10.08
N TYR A 159 -24.60 -42.21 -10.44
CA TYR A 159 -23.36 -42.97 -10.20
C TYR A 159 -22.14 -42.34 -10.90
N SER A 160 -22.30 -41.84 -12.12
CA SER A 160 -21.23 -41.19 -12.89
C SER A 160 -20.79 -39.87 -12.25
N GLN A 161 -21.73 -39.05 -11.75
CA GLN A 161 -21.40 -37.82 -11.02
C GLN A 161 -20.70 -38.12 -9.70
N CYS A 162 -21.16 -39.13 -8.96
CA CYS A 162 -20.51 -39.57 -7.72
C CYS A 162 -19.07 -40.00 -8.00
N LYS A 163 -18.85 -40.83 -9.04
CA LYS A 163 -17.51 -41.27 -9.44
C LYS A 163 -16.61 -40.09 -9.82
N LEU A 164 -17.11 -39.16 -10.62
CA LEU A 164 -16.36 -37.96 -11.00
C LEU A 164 -15.99 -37.13 -9.77
N ALA A 165 -16.91 -36.94 -8.82
CA ALA A 165 -16.64 -36.21 -7.59
C ALA A 165 -15.56 -36.89 -6.74
N PHE A 166 -15.65 -38.21 -6.58
CA PHE A 166 -14.63 -38.99 -5.88
C PHE A 166 -13.25 -38.89 -6.55
N ASP A 167 -13.19 -38.99 -7.88
CA ASP A 167 -11.93 -38.85 -8.63
C ASP A 167 -11.31 -37.44 -8.46
N VAL A 168 -12.15 -36.39 -8.39
CA VAL A 168 -11.71 -35.01 -8.11
C VAL A 168 -11.25 -34.85 -6.66
N PHE A 169 -11.94 -35.48 -5.71
CA PHE A 169 -11.56 -35.48 -4.29
C PHE A 169 -10.19 -36.12 -4.06
N LEU A 170 -9.92 -37.26 -4.71
CA LEU A 170 -8.59 -37.89 -4.68
C LEU A 170 -7.50 -36.98 -5.25
N GLN A 171 -7.78 -36.26 -6.36
CA GLN A 171 -6.83 -35.30 -6.91
C GLN A 171 -6.54 -34.15 -5.95
N PHE A 172 -7.57 -33.63 -5.29
CA PHE A 172 -7.42 -32.54 -4.32
C PHE A 172 -6.62 -32.96 -3.08
N ASP A 173 -6.90 -34.15 -2.52
CA ASP A 173 -6.17 -34.66 -1.35
C ASP A 173 -4.71 -34.97 -1.68
N GLY A 174 -4.39 -35.37 -2.91
CA GLY A 174 -3.02 -35.61 -3.34
C GLY A 174 -2.13 -34.36 -3.43
N LEU A 175 -2.71 -33.16 -3.44
CA LEU A 175 -1.98 -31.89 -3.51
C LEU A 175 -1.76 -31.29 -2.12
N GLY A 176 -0.83 -30.35 -1.95
CA GLY A 176 -0.59 -29.67 -0.67
C GLY A 176 -1.40 -28.39 -0.51
N ASN A 177 -1.51 -27.87 0.72
CA ASN A 177 -2.03 -26.51 0.93
C ASN A 177 -1.02 -25.48 0.37
N PRO A 178 -1.41 -24.63 -0.59
CA PRO A 178 -0.48 -23.67 -1.19
C PRO A 178 -0.13 -22.52 -0.25
N PHE A 179 -0.93 -22.25 0.79
CA PHE A 179 -0.66 -21.18 1.74
C PHE A 179 0.19 -21.67 2.91
N LEU A 180 1.29 -20.95 3.18
CA LEU A 180 2.15 -21.20 4.34
C LEU A 180 1.33 -21.15 5.64
N SER A 181 1.69 -22.02 6.59
CA SER A 181 1.10 -21.97 7.92
C SER A 181 1.43 -20.63 8.59
N PRO A 182 0.44 -19.97 9.24
CA PRO A 182 0.68 -18.76 10.03
C PRO A 182 1.74 -18.93 11.11
N ASP A 183 1.92 -20.15 11.62
CA ASP A 183 2.90 -20.51 12.66
C ASP A 183 4.30 -20.80 12.08
N SER A 184 4.51 -20.61 10.78
CA SER A 184 5.81 -20.85 10.16
C SER A 184 6.79 -19.72 10.48
N HIS A 185 8.01 -20.09 10.89
CA HIS A 185 9.11 -19.14 11.17
C HIS A 185 9.35 -18.11 10.05
N LYS A 186 9.15 -18.51 8.79
CA LYS A 186 9.31 -17.62 7.61
C LYS A 186 8.36 -16.43 7.65
N PHE A 187 7.15 -16.63 8.18
CA PHE A 187 6.15 -15.58 8.28
C PHE A 187 6.45 -14.63 9.45
N ASP A 188 6.92 -15.15 10.58
CA ASP A 188 7.32 -14.37 11.74
C ASP A 188 8.56 -13.50 11.50
N ASP A 189 9.57 -14.04 10.81
CA ASP A 189 10.77 -13.29 10.44
C ASP A 189 10.42 -12.12 9.53
N MET A 190 9.46 -12.32 8.63
CA MET A 190 8.91 -11.24 7.83
C MET A 190 8.21 -10.17 8.68
N ARG A 191 7.26 -10.54 9.54
CA ARG A 191 6.59 -9.60 10.46
C ARG A 191 7.58 -8.79 11.30
N ARG A 192 8.66 -9.43 11.73
CA ARG A 192 9.74 -8.80 12.51
C ARG A 192 10.50 -7.78 11.68
N CYS A 193 10.97 -8.16 10.49
CA CYS A 193 11.64 -7.26 9.54
C CYS A 193 10.81 -5.99 9.27
N PHE A 194 9.50 -6.16 9.08
CA PHE A 194 8.58 -5.04 8.87
C PHE A 194 8.44 -4.12 10.08
N SER A 195 8.29 -4.72 11.26
CA SER A 195 8.13 -3.99 12.51
C SER A 195 9.37 -3.17 12.83
N GLU A 196 10.56 -3.72 12.57
CA GLU A 196 11.83 -3.04 12.76
C GLU A 196 12.01 -1.88 11.77
N LEU A 197 11.68 -2.10 10.49
CA LEU A 197 11.72 -1.03 9.49
C LEU A 197 10.79 0.13 9.88
N LYS A 198 9.55 -0.21 10.26
CA LYS A 198 8.54 0.73 10.73
C LYS A 198 9.04 1.56 11.90
N GLN A 199 9.66 0.94 12.91
CA GLN A 199 10.15 1.64 14.09
C GLN A 199 11.28 2.59 13.74
N LYS A 200 12.25 2.15 12.93
CA LYS A 200 13.40 2.98 12.52
C LYS A 200 12.97 4.15 11.65
N VAL A 201 12.11 3.91 10.65
CA VAL A 201 11.58 4.95 9.76
C VAL A 201 10.71 5.95 10.54
N ASN A 202 9.76 5.50 11.37
CA ASN A 202 8.93 6.41 12.18
C ASN A 202 9.73 7.20 13.21
N HIS A 203 10.74 6.60 13.85
CA HIS A 203 11.58 7.31 14.81
C HIS A 203 12.36 8.46 14.15
N HIS A 204 12.95 8.23 12.98
CA HIS A 204 13.66 9.27 12.24
C HIS A 204 12.72 10.31 11.62
N LEU A 205 11.55 9.89 11.13
CA LEU A 205 10.55 10.80 10.55
C LEU A 205 9.84 11.66 11.60
N SER A 206 9.54 11.12 12.79
CA SER A 206 9.03 11.89 13.93
C SER A 206 10.08 12.85 14.49
N LYS A 207 11.36 12.46 14.52
CA LYS A 207 12.49 13.34 14.86
C LYS A 207 12.68 14.45 13.83
N SER A 208 12.44 14.18 12.55
CA SER A 208 12.45 15.20 11.48
C SER A 208 11.24 16.13 11.58
N ARG A 209 10.02 15.60 11.73
CA ARG A 209 8.78 16.36 11.92
C ARG A 209 8.82 17.25 13.17
N SER A 210 9.35 16.76 14.29
CA SER A 210 9.49 17.56 15.51
C SER A 210 10.48 18.71 15.34
N ARG A 211 11.61 18.48 14.64
CA ARG A 211 12.54 19.56 14.26
C ARG A 211 11.85 20.62 13.40
N VAL A 212 11.02 20.22 12.44
CA VAL A 212 10.27 21.17 11.60
C VAL A 212 9.22 21.91 12.38
N HIS A 213 8.48 21.22 13.24
CA HIS A 213 7.46 21.86 14.05
C HIS A 213 8.09 22.89 14.98
N LEU A 214 9.26 22.57 15.54
CA LEU A 214 10.06 23.49 16.34
C LEU A 214 10.52 24.69 15.49
N ILE A 215 11.06 24.46 14.29
CA ILE A 215 11.50 25.52 13.37
C ILE A 215 10.33 26.42 12.96
N ARG A 216 9.15 25.86 12.65
CA ARG A 216 7.95 26.60 12.24
C ARG A 216 7.37 27.42 13.40
N CYS A 217 7.36 26.86 14.61
CA CYS A 217 6.97 27.59 15.82
C CYS A 217 7.95 28.74 16.12
N CYS A 218 9.26 28.51 16.02
CA CYS A 218 10.27 29.55 16.20
C CYS A 218 10.17 30.65 15.14
N SER A 219 9.87 30.30 13.88
CA SER A 219 9.67 31.25 12.78
C SER A 219 8.42 32.13 13.00
N MET A 220 7.29 31.53 13.41
CA MET A 220 6.08 32.29 13.74
C MET A 220 6.28 33.21 14.96
N GLY A 221 6.97 32.73 16.00
CA GLY A 221 7.31 33.53 17.17
C GLY A 221 8.23 34.71 16.84
N SER A 222 9.23 34.49 15.99
CA SER A 222 10.15 35.54 15.53
C SER A 222 9.44 36.62 14.71
N ALA A 223 8.52 36.25 13.82
CA ALA A 223 7.74 37.21 13.04
C ALA A 223 6.85 38.11 13.93
N LEU A 224 6.21 37.55 14.95
CA LEU A 224 5.41 38.31 15.91
C LEU A 224 6.26 39.28 16.73
N CYS A 225 7.45 38.86 17.19
CA CYS A 225 8.39 39.73 17.89
C CYS A 225 8.90 40.88 17.00
N LEU A 226 9.18 40.62 15.71
CA LEU A 226 9.61 41.66 14.76
C LEU A 226 8.51 42.68 14.51
N ILE A 227 7.25 42.24 14.37
CA ILE A 227 6.10 43.14 14.22
C ILE A 227 5.94 44.00 15.47
N ALA A 228 5.98 43.40 16.67
CA ALA A 228 5.89 44.12 17.93
C ALA A 228 7.02 45.15 18.11
N ALA A 229 8.25 44.79 17.74
CA ALA A 229 9.40 45.69 17.77
C ALA A 229 9.25 46.84 16.78
N ALA A 230 8.82 46.58 15.55
CA ALA A 230 8.61 47.61 14.53
C ALA A 230 7.50 48.60 14.95
N VAL A 231 6.40 48.10 15.52
CA VAL A 231 5.33 48.95 16.07
C VAL A 231 5.83 49.78 17.25
N GLY A 232 6.60 49.18 18.17
CA GLY A 232 7.20 49.89 19.31
C GLY A 232 8.15 51.01 18.87
N VAL A 233 8.99 50.76 17.86
CA VAL A 233 9.89 51.78 17.27
C VAL A 233 9.09 52.90 16.62
N ALA A 234 8.06 52.58 15.84
CA ALA A 234 7.22 53.59 15.18
C ALA A 234 6.51 54.49 16.19
N VAL A 235 5.91 53.91 17.24
CA VAL A 235 5.24 54.68 18.31
C VAL A 235 6.25 55.57 19.04
N SER A 236 7.42 55.03 19.38
CA SER A 236 8.49 55.79 20.03
C SER A 236 8.97 56.95 19.16
N ALA A 237 9.19 56.72 17.86
CA ALA A 237 9.59 57.75 16.92
C ALA A 237 8.54 58.87 16.78
N VAL A 238 7.23 58.52 16.75
CA VAL A 238 6.15 59.51 16.72
C VAL A 238 6.12 60.35 18.00
N THR A 239 6.25 59.72 19.17
CA THR A 239 6.30 60.44 20.47
C THR A 239 7.51 61.36 20.60
N ILE A 240 8.67 60.94 20.08
CA ILE A 240 9.89 61.76 20.08
C ILE A 240 9.75 62.91 19.07
N ALA A 241 9.22 62.67 17.87
CA ALA A 241 9.00 63.70 16.85
C ALA A 241 7.95 64.73 17.27
N THR A 242 6.97 64.35 18.10
CA THR A 242 6.01 65.32 18.68
C THR A 242 6.62 66.21 19.75
N HIS A 243 7.74 65.80 20.37
CA HIS A 243 8.43 66.56 21.41
C HIS A 243 9.76 67.20 20.97
N ALA A 244 10.29 66.87 19.79
CA ALA A 244 11.55 67.41 19.28
C ALA A 244 11.51 67.68 17.77
N LEU A 245 11.58 68.95 17.38
CA LEU A 245 11.80 69.36 16.00
C LEU A 245 13.32 69.38 15.73
N VAL A 246 13.95 68.22 15.54
CA VAL A 246 15.31 68.12 14.99
C VAL A 246 15.48 66.88 14.11
N ALA A 247 16.04 67.11 12.92
CA ALA A 247 16.36 66.13 11.91
C ALA A 247 17.34 65.05 12.39
N LEU A 248 17.08 63.78 12.04
CA LEU A 248 18.09 62.72 12.14
C LEU A 248 18.01 61.80 10.92
N ILE A 249 19.01 61.97 10.05
CA ILE A 249 19.44 60.99 9.07
C ILE A 249 20.13 59.87 9.84
N ALA A 250 19.52 58.68 9.92
CA ALA A 250 20.23 57.46 10.28
C ALA A 250 19.53 56.24 9.69
N SER A 251 20.23 55.61 8.76
CA SER A 251 19.92 54.33 8.11
C SER A 251 19.51 53.25 9.11
N PRO A 252 18.48 52.42 8.83
CA PRO A 252 18.26 51.22 9.60
C PRO A 252 19.27 50.15 9.16
N ILE A 253 20.48 50.20 9.72
CA ILE A 253 21.32 49.00 9.81
C ILE A 253 20.68 48.11 10.87
N CYS A 254 19.80 47.21 10.46
CA CYS A 254 19.49 45.95 11.14
C CYS A 254 18.60 45.08 10.26
N ALA A 255 19.13 44.65 9.10
CA ALA A 255 18.62 43.49 8.37
C ALA A 255 19.38 42.20 8.78
N ALA A 256 19.81 42.11 10.03
CA ALA A 256 20.40 40.93 10.64
C ALA A 256 19.69 40.81 11.98
N ILE A 257 18.64 40.01 12.12
CA ILE A 257 18.73 38.56 12.31
C ILE A 257 17.37 38.01 11.88
N LEU A 258 17.33 37.38 10.71
CA LEU A 258 16.15 36.67 10.23
C LEU A 258 16.45 35.17 10.30
N PRO A 259 15.89 34.38 11.24
CA PRO A 259 15.87 32.94 11.09
C PRO A 259 14.70 32.57 10.19
N SER A 260 14.76 32.93 8.90
CA SER A 260 13.75 32.47 7.95
C SER A 260 14.31 32.32 6.54
N THR A 261 15.21 31.38 6.35
CA THR A 261 15.41 30.81 5.03
C THR A 261 15.56 29.31 5.18
N MET A 262 14.46 28.63 5.55
CA MET A 262 14.37 27.26 5.05
C MET A 262 14.39 27.39 3.53
N THR A 263 15.41 26.82 2.92
CA THR A 263 15.52 26.83 1.46
C THR A 263 14.37 25.99 0.92
N LYS A 264 13.81 26.35 -0.24
CA LYS A 264 12.74 25.54 -0.89
C LYS A 264 13.10 24.05 -0.96
N LYS A 265 14.40 23.73 -1.02
CA LYS A 265 14.96 22.38 -0.98
C LYS A 265 14.62 21.62 0.31
N GLU A 266 14.73 22.25 1.48
CA GLU A 266 14.44 21.60 2.77
C GLU A 266 12.94 21.31 2.96
N MET A 267 12.07 22.15 2.39
CA MET A 267 10.62 21.89 2.40
C MET A 267 10.23 20.71 1.49
N VAL A 268 10.90 20.58 0.34
CA VAL A 268 10.70 19.44 -0.59
C VAL A 268 11.17 18.14 0.05
N HIS A 269 12.38 18.14 0.62
CA HIS A 269 12.93 17.03 1.40
C HIS A 269 11.96 16.58 2.50
N LEU A 270 11.33 17.54 3.20
CA LEU A 270 10.37 17.20 4.22
C LEU A 270 9.08 16.57 3.69
N ALA A 271 8.54 17.09 2.59
CA ALA A 271 7.34 16.54 1.98
C ALA A 271 7.58 15.11 1.44
N GLN A 272 8.77 14.84 0.91
CA GLN A 272 9.17 13.51 0.45
C GLN A 272 9.28 12.52 1.60
N LEU A 273 9.92 12.91 2.70
CA LEU A 273 9.98 12.13 3.93
C LEU A 273 8.58 11.87 4.54
N ASP A 274 7.70 12.86 4.55
CA ASP A 274 6.32 12.73 5.02
C ASP A 274 5.50 11.74 4.15
N ALA A 275 5.69 11.81 2.83
CA ALA A 275 5.05 10.91 1.88
C ALA A 275 5.59 9.48 2.01
N ALA A 276 6.91 9.31 2.24
CA ALA A 276 7.50 8.00 2.52
C ALA A 276 6.97 7.41 3.85
N ALA A 277 6.80 8.25 4.89
CA ALA A 277 6.16 7.84 6.16
C ALA A 277 4.75 7.30 5.94
N LYS A 278 3.94 8.05 5.17
CA LYS A 278 2.56 7.70 4.85
C LYS A 278 2.50 6.42 4.01
N GLY A 279 3.41 6.26 3.05
CA GLY A 279 3.55 5.03 2.26
C GLY A 279 3.86 3.81 3.14
N ALA A 280 4.76 3.95 4.12
CA ALA A 280 5.06 2.89 5.08
C ALA A 280 3.87 2.55 6.01
N TYR A 281 3.02 3.54 6.35
CA TYR A 281 1.80 3.31 7.11
C TYR A 281 0.73 2.57 6.30
N VAL A 282 0.53 2.94 5.03
CA VAL A 282 -0.40 2.23 4.12
C VAL A 282 0.05 0.78 3.95
N LEU A 283 1.34 0.56 3.70
CA LEU A 283 1.95 -0.76 3.62
C LEU A 283 1.68 -1.60 4.88
N HIS A 284 1.72 -1.00 6.08
CA HIS A 284 1.42 -1.72 7.32
C HIS A 284 -0.03 -2.24 7.37
N ASN A 285 -1.00 -1.41 7.00
CA ASN A 285 -2.40 -1.85 6.97
C ASN A 285 -2.65 -2.92 5.90
N ASP A 286 -1.97 -2.82 4.76
CA ASP A 286 -2.04 -3.84 3.72
C ASP A 286 -1.45 -5.17 4.21
N LEU A 287 -0.32 -5.15 4.91
CA LEU A 287 0.32 -6.36 5.44
C LEU A 287 -0.51 -7.06 6.52
N ASP A 288 -1.14 -6.31 7.44
CA ASP A 288 -2.05 -6.89 8.44
C ASP A 288 -3.29 -7.51 7.76
N THR A 289 -3.74 -6.90 6.66
CA THR A 289 -4.87 -7.42 5.87
C THR A 289 -4.47 -8.68 5.09
N ILE A 290 -3.31 -8.65 4.43
CA ILE A 290 -2.71 -9.80 3.73
C ILE A 290 -2.57 -10.97 4.69
N ASP A 291 -2.01 -10.74 5.88
CA ASP A 291 -1.85 -11.79 6.88
C ASP A 291 -3.17 -12.46 7.26
N ARG A 292 -4.18 -11.65 7.59
CA ARG A 292 -5.49 -12.17 7.95
C ARG A 292 -6.15 -12.95 6.80
N LEU A 293 -5.94 -12.51 5.56
CA LEU A 293 -6.43 -13.20 4.37
C LEU A 293 -5.69 -14.53 4.15
N VAL A 294 -4.37 -14.56 4.29
CA VAL A 294 -3.56 -15.78 4.17
C VAL A 294 -3.95 -16.80 5.24
N ALA A 295 -4.12 -16.38 6.49
CA ALA A 295 -4.57 -17.27 7.57
C ALA A 295 -5.96 -17.86 7.28
N ARG A 296 -6.92 -17.03 6.84
CA ARG A 296 -8.27 -17.49 6.47
C ARG A 296 -8.25 -18.46 5.30
N LEU A 297 -7.45 -18.18 4.27
CA LEU A 297 -7.31 -19.05 3.11
C LEU A 297 -6.62 -20.37 3.50
N HIS A 298 -5.57 -20.33 4.31
CA HIS A 298 -4.93 -21.52 4.84
C HIS A 298 -5.92 -22.42 5.58
N ASP A 299 -6.72 -21.84 6.48
CA ASP A 299 -7.75 -22.56 7.23
C ASP A 299 -8.88 -23.07 6.32
N ALA A 300 -9.30 -22.30 5.32
CA ALA A 300 -10.30 -22.72 4.35
C ALA A 300 -9.85 -23.97 3.58
N VAL A 301 -8.63 -23.95 3.03
CA VAL A 301 -8.06 -25.12 2.32
C VAL A 301 -7.92 -26.32 3.24
N LYS A 302 -7.51 -26.10 4.50
CA LYS A 302 -7.41 -27.16 5.50
C LYS A 302 -8.78 -27.75 5.84
N ASN A 303 -9.80 -26.92 6.02
CA ASN A 303 -11.16 -27.37 6.35
C ASN A 303 -11.81 -28.11 5.19
N ASP A 304 -11.70 -27.59 3.96
CA ASP A 304 -12.21 -28.25 2.76
C ASP A 304 -11.54 -29.61 2.55
N ARG A 305 -10.23 -29.71 2.82
CA ARG A 305 -9.53 -31.01 2.83
C ARG A 305 -10.10 -31.98 3.87
N LEU A 306 -10.34 -31.52 5.09
CA LEU A 306 -10.92 -32.38 6.13
C LEU A 306 -12.30 -32.90 5.71
N LEU A 307 -13.14 -32.04 5.10
CA LEU A 307 -14.44 -32.43 4.55
C LEU A 307 -14.29 -33.45 3.42
N ILE A 308 -13.37 -33.21 2.48
CA ILE A 308 -13.08 -34.12 1.37
C ILE A 308 -12.61 -35.48 1.88
N ASN A 309 -11.70 -35.51 2.86
CA ASN A 309 -11.16 -36.74 3.41
C ASN A 309 -12.23 -37.55 4.14
N GLN A 310 -13.13 -36.89 4.87
CA GLN A 310 -14.32 -37.54 5.42
C GLN A 310 -15.16 -38.16 4.30
N GLY A 311 -15.43 -37.45 3.20
CA GLY A 311 -16.15 -38.00 2.04
C GLY A 311 -15.48 -39.24 1.44
N LEU A 312 -14.14 -39.21 1.31
CA LEU A 312 -13.34 -40.32 0.79
C LEU A 312 -13.35 -41.55 1.70
N GLU A 313 -13.37 -41.37 3.03
CA GLU A 313 -13.42 -42.46 4.02
C GLU A 313 -14.67 -43.34 3.87
N TRP A 314 -15.81 -42.76 3.47
CA TRP A 314 -17.05 -43.49 3.20
C TRP A 314 -17.10 -44.12 1.80
N GLY A 315 -16.04 -43.99 1.00
CA GLY A 315 -15.94 -44.55 -0.34
C GLY A 315 -16.89 -43.88 -1.34
N MET A 316 -17.47 -44.69 -2.23
CA MET A 316 -18.35 -44.23 -3.31
C MET A 316 -19.81 -44.03 -2.88
N ASP A 317 -20.08 -43.91 -1.58
CA ASP A 317 -21.43 -43.66 -1.09
C ASP A 317 -21.92 -42.27 -1.54
N ARG A 318 -23.13 -42.22 -2.08
CA ARG A 318 -23.69 -41.02 -2.71
C ARG A 318 -23.98 -39.94 -1.70
N HIS A 319 -24.46 -40.31 -0.51
CA HIS A 319 -24.87 -39.32 0.50
C HIS A 319 -23.67 -38.52 1.06
N PRO A 320 -22.57 -39.15 1.51
CA PRO A 320 -21.39 -38.42 1.96
C PRO A 320 -20.77 -37.54 0.87
N ILE A 321 -20.64 -38.07 -0.36
CA ILE A 321 -20.10 -37.30 -1.49
C ILE A 321 -20.97 -36.09 -1.81
N GLN A 322 -22.29 -36.27 -1.82
CA GLN A 322 -23.23 -35.17 -2.07
C GLN A 322 -23.17 -34.11 -0.98
N GLU A 323 -23.07 -34.50 0.30
CA GLU A 323 -22.95 -33.55 1.41
C GLU A 323 -21.66 -32.73 1.33
N VAL A 324 -20.52 -33.37 1.02
CA VAL A 324 -19.26 -32.66 0.80
C VAL A 324 -19.39 -31.65 -0.33
N LEU A 325 -20.01 -32.02 -1.46
CA LEU A 325 -20.24 -31.09 -2.57
C LEU A 325 -21.12 -29.90 -2.17
N LYS A 326 -22.19 -30.11 -1.40
CA LYS A 326 -23.05 -29.03 -0.89
C LYS A 326 -22.26 -28.07 0.00
N GLN A 327 -21.41 -28.58 0.90
CA GLN A 327 -20.59 -27.73 1.76
C GLN A 327 -19.55 -26.94 0.96
N LEU A 328 -18.86 -27.58 0.00
CA LEU A 328 -17.91 -26.91 -0.88
C LEU A 328 -18.59 -25.82 -1.72
N GLN A 329 -19.79 -26.09 -2.24
CA GLN A 329 -20.58 -25.12 -2.99
C GLN A 329 -20.95 -23.90 -2.13
N ARG A 330 -21.33 -24.13 -0.87
CA ARG A 330 -21.65 -23.07 0.09
C ARG A 330 -20.44 -22.20 0.44
N ASN A 331 -19.26 -22.82 0.57
CA ASN A 331 -18.02 -22.11 0.93
C ASN A 331 -17.38 -21.37 -0.25
N ARG A 332 -17.62 -21.83 -1.48
CA ARG A 332 -16.98 -21.35 -2.71
C ARG A 332 -17.00 -19.83 -2.90
N PRO A 333 -18.12 -19.09 -2.75
CA PRO A 333 -18.13 -17.65 -2.99
C PRO A 333 -17.20 -16.88 -2.05
N ALA A 334 -17.18 -17.26 -0.77
CA ALA A 334 -16.31 -16.62 0.22
C ALA A 334 -14.83 -16.92 -0.05
N PHE A 335 -14.52 -18.16 -0.43
CA PHE A 335 -13.16 -18.56 -0.80
C PHE A 335 -12.65 -17.80 -2.03
N ILE A 336 -13.45 -17.72 -3.10
CA ILE A 336 -13.10 -16.98 -4.31
C ILE A 336 -12.88 -15.50 -3.98
N GLN A 337 -13.76 -14.89 -3.18
CA GLN A 337 -13.61 -13.49 -2.78
C GLN A 337 -12.31 -13.26 -2.01
N GLN A 338 -11.95 -14.15 -1.06
CA GLN A 338 -10.70 -14.05 -0.32
C GLN A 338 -9.46 -14.15 -1.23
N LEU A 339 -9.50 -14.97 -2.28
CA LEU A 339 -8.42 -15.04 -3.27
C LEU A 339 -8.30 -13.75 -4.09
N VAL A 340 -9.43 -13.11 -4.43
CA VAL A 340 -9.45 -11.82 -5.12
C VAL A 340 -8.90 -10.74 -4.19
N ASP A 341 -9.41 -10.64 -2.96
CA ASP A 341 -8.97 -9.65 -1.97
C ASP A 341 -7.46 -9.77 -1.71
N LEU A 342 -6.94 -11.01 -1.55
CA LEU A 342 -5.52 -11.24 -1.33
C LEU A 342 -4.69 -10.80 -2.55
N GLU A 343 -5.11 -11.12 -3.77
CA GLU A 343 -4.42 -10.65 -4.97
C GLU A 343 -4.37 -9.12 -5.04
N GLU A 344 -5.51 -8.45 -4.83
CA GLU A 344 -5.61 -6.99 -4.87
C GLU A 344 -4.68 -6.33 -3.86
N HIS A 345 -4.71 -6.78 -2.59
CA HIS A 345 -3.82 -6.26 -1.56
C HIS A 345 -2.34 -6.55 -1.82
N LEU A 346 -2.00 -7.70 -2.42
CA LEU A 346 -0.61 -7.98 -2.82
C LEU A 346 -0.13 -6.99 -3.90
N VAL A 347 -0.95 -6.70 -4.91
CA VAL A 347 -0.60 -5.73 -5.95
C VAL A 347 -0.48 -4.31 -5.37
N LEU A 348 -1.42 -3.90 -4.50
CA LEU A 348 -1.36 -2.61 -3.80
C LEU A 348 -0.12 -2.50 -2.91
N CYS A 349 0.28 -3.58 -2.24
CA CYS A 349 1.50 -3.65 -1.45
C CYS A 349 2.75 -3.38 -2.32
N PHE A 350 2.86 -4.01 -3.49
CA PHE A 350 3.94 -3.73 -4.45
C PHE A 350 3.93 -2.27 -4.93
N GLU A 351 2.76 -1.71 -5.20
CA GLU A 351 2.63 -0.30 -5.61
C GLU A 351 3.10 0.64 -4.49
N ALA A 352 2.69 0.40 -3.25
CA ALA A 352 3.10 1.19 -2.08
C ALA A 352 4.62 1.13 -1.87
N ILE A 353 5.22 -0.07 -1.99
CA ILE A 353 6.67 -0.28 -1.92
C ILE A 353 7.37 0.50 -3.02
N ASN A 354 6.94 0.36 -4.27
CA ASN A 354 7.57 1.03 -5.41
C ASN A 354 7.52 2.56 -5.29
N ARG A 355 6.38 3.08 -4.81
CA ARG A 355 6.21 4.51 -4.54
C ARG A 355 7.18 4.98 -3.46
N ALA A 356 7.28 4.26 -2.35
CA ALA A 356 8.19 4.62 -1.27
C ALA A 356 9.66 4.52 -1.69
N ARG A 357 10.03 3.46 -2.41
CA ARG A 357 11.38 3.30 -2.98
C ARG A 357 11.74 4.45 -3.92
N SER A 358 10.80 4.87 -4.76
CA SER A 358 11.00 5.99 -5.70
C SER A 358 11.19 7.33 -4.97
N LEU A 359 10.41 7.60 -3.92
CA LEU A 359 10.55 8.80 -3.11
C LEU A 359 11.90 8.84 -2.37
N LEU A 360 12.34 7.71 -1.81
CA LEU A 360 13.63 7.62 -1.12
C LEU A 360 14.83 7.75 -2.07
N LEU A 361 14.72 7.21 -3.29
CA LEU A 361 15.76 7.40 -4.31
C LEU A 361 15.87 8.88 -4.73
N GLN A 362 14.74 9.58 -4.87
CA GLN A 362 14.77 11.02 -5.12
C GLN A 362 15.46 11.78 -3.99
N GLU A 363 15.23 11.37 -2.75
CA GLU A 363 15.88 11.98 -1.58
C GLU A 363 17.40 11.80 -1.59
N ILE A 364 17.87 10.59 -1.90
CA ILE A 364 19.28 10.25 -2.12
C ILE A 364 19.91 11.19 -3.17
N HIS A 365 19.27 11.36 -4.33
CA HIS A 365 19.79 12.26 -5.38
C HIS A 365 19.80 13.73 -4.95
N MET A 366 18.80 14.19 -4.19
CA MET A 366 18.78 15.57 -3.69
C MET A 366 19.91 15.80 -2.67
N HIS A 367 20.22 14.82 -1.84
CA HIS A 367 21.34 14.85 -0.90
C HIS A 367 22.69 14.97 -1.63
N GLN A 368 22.90 14.25 -2.74
CA GLN A 368 24.13 14.35 -3.57
C GLN A 368 24.41 15.76 -4.09
N HIS A 369 23.36 16.54 -4.38
CA HIS A 369 23.50 17.89 -4.93
C HIS A 369 23.56 19.00 -3.86
N SER A 370 23.60 18.64 -2.58
CA SER A 370 23.63 19.57 -1.45
C SER A 370 24.94 19.55 -0.66
N VAL A 371 25.76 18.50 -0.84
CA VAL A 371 27.14 18.38 -0.36
C VAL A 371 28.08 18.79 -1.50
#